data_AF-A0A8H5CK14-F1
#
_entry.id   AF-A0A8H5CK14-F1
#
_cell.length_a   1.000
_cell.length_b   1.000
_cell.length_c   1.000
_cell.angle_alpha   90.00
_cell.angle_beta   90.00
_cell.angle_gamma   90.00
#
_symmetry.space_group_name_H-M   'P 1'
#
loop_
_entity.id
_entity.type
_entity.pdbx_description
1 polymer ?
#
loop_
_entity_poly.entity_id
_entity_poly.type
_entity_poly.pdbx_seq_one_letter_code
_entity_poly.pdbx_strand_id
1 'polypeptide(L)'
;MRWDGISLKYGTSPHPEMTNHAAKEIRISTPTPFKGDRKKTMQFIADVILYLGCNQEIYDTNKKKISFALSYMKGGSAADWKLIHVQRYTNDRWPDWDGFIKEFNKTFSSIDKQGDAQIKLRNLRQTGTVNNYVSEFQLLSAHSGITEDSALIEYFIEGLNPRPDKRLV
;
A
#
# COMPACT_ATOMS: atom_id res chain seq x y z
N MET A 1 45.01 32.41 -61.65
CA MET A 1 44.85 32.32 -60.18
C MET A 1 43.47 32.82 -59.79
N ARG A 2 42.57 31.90 -59.44
CA ARG A 2 41.45 32.07 -58.49
C ARG A 2 40.83 30.67 -58.31
N TRP A 3 41.03 30.10 -57.13
CA TRP A 3 40.45 28.83 -56.69
C TRP A 3 39.31 29.17 -55.74
N ASP A 4 38.07 28.97 -56.18
CA ASP A 4 36.88 29.13 -55.36
C ASP A 4 36.39 27.76 -54.87
N GLY A 5 36.06 27.67 -53.58
CA GLY A 5 35.13 26.66 -53.06
C GLY A 5 35.72 25.58 -52.16
N ILE A 6 35.95 25.90 -50.89
CA ILE A 6 36.10 24.90 -49.82
C ILE A 6 34.71 24.38 -49.46
N SER A 7 34.45 23.09 -49.71
CA SER A 7 33.25 22.39 -49.26
C SER A 7 33.51 21.76 -47.89
N LEU A 8 33.02 22.40 -46.82
CA LEU A 8 33.00 21.82 -45.48
C LEU A 8 31.80 20.86 -45.37
N LYS A 9 32.06 19.56 -45.45
CA LYS A 9 31.07 18.54 -45.09
C LYS A 9 31.03 18.42 -43.57
N TYR A 10 30.06 19.08 -42.93
CA TYR A 10 29.70 18.79 -41.55
C TYR A 10 29.07 17.39 -41.48
N GLY A 11 29.75 16.46 -40.82
CA GLY A 11 29.22 15.13 -40.52
C GLY A 11 28.04 15.24 -39.56
N THR A 12 26.93 14.61 -39.90
CA THR A 12 25.81 14.40 -38.99
C THR A 12 26.21 13.35 -37.96
N SER A 13 26.53 13.80 -36.73
CA SER A 13 26.56 12.91 -35.57
C SER A 13 25.18 12.30 -35.36
N PRO A 14 25.06 10.98 -35.09
CA PRO A 14 23.78 10.40 -34.71
C PRO A 14 23.35 11.03 -33.37
N HIS A 15 22.22 11.73 -33.40
CA HIS A 15 21.51 12.13 -32.20
C HIS A 15 21.13 10.83 -31.46
N PRO A 16 21.37 10.68 -30.14
CA PRO A 16 20.83 9.55 -29.41
C PRO A 16 19.31 9.58 -29.55
N GLU A 17 18.75 8.57 -30.21
CA GLU A 17 17.34 8.24 -30.10
C GLU A 17 17.08 7.98 -28.62
N MET A 18 16.43 8.91 -27.94
CA MET A 18 15.83 8.63 -26.64
C MET A 18 14.69 7.65 -26.91
N THR A 19 14.99 6.36 -26.85
CA THR A 19 13.97 5.32 -26.90
C THR A 19 13.05 5.52 -25.71
N ASN A 20 11.90 6.13 -25.96
CA ASN A 20 10.83 6.29 -24.99
C ASN A 20 10.20 4.90 -24.78
N HIS A 21 10.87 4.07 -23.98
CA HIS A 21 10.31 2.79 -23.55
C HIS A 21 9.16 3.09 -22.60
N ALA A 22 7.95 3.22 -23.15
CA ALA A 22 6.75 3.32 -22.33
C ALA A 22 6.71 2.13 -21.35
N ALA A 23 6.64 2.43 -20.05
CA ALA A 23 6.58 1.43 -18.99
C ALA A 23 5.42 0.46 -19.27
N LYS A 24 5.71 -0.84 -19.28
CA LYS A 24 4.73 -1.89 -19.57
C LYS A 24 4.24 -2.52 -18.27
N GLU A 25 2.92 -2.71 -18.18
CA GLU A 25 2.27 -3.25 -16.99
C GLU A 25 2.66 -4.71 -16.73
N ILE A 26 3.17 -4.96 -15.53
CA ILE A 26 3.53 -6.26 -15.00
C ILE A 26 2.28 -6.89 -14.36
N ARG A 27 1.84 -8.02 -14.92
CA ARG A 27 0.66 -8.77 -14.43
C ARG A 27 1.08 -9.92 -13.51
N ILE A 28 1.39 -9.60 -12.26
CA ILE A 28 1.75 -10.60 -11.24
C ILE A 28 0.53 -11.38 -10.71
N SER A 29 -0.51 -10.68 -10.25
CA SER A 29 -1.80 -11.24 -9.82
C SER A 29 -2.77 -10.08 -9.62
N THR A 30 -3.90 -10.08 -10.32
CA THR A 30 -4.90 -9.00 -10.18
C THR A 30 -5.77 -9.21 -8.94
N PRO A 31 -6.14 -8.15 -8.19
CA PRO A 31 -7.03 -8.29 -7.04
C PRO A 31 -8.33 -9.01 -7.39
N THR A 32 -8.82 -9.84 -6.47
CA THR A 32 -10.15 -10.44 -6.64
C THR A 32 -11.24 -9.36 -6.49
N PRO A 33 -12.37 -9.46 -7.25
CA PRO A 33 -13.47 -8.50 -7.09
C PRO A 33 -13.98 -8.42 -5.65
N PHE A 34 -13.89 -7.23 -5.06
CA PHE A 34 -14.29 -6.96 -3.69
C PHE A 34 -15.74 -6.51 -3.61
N LYS A 35 -16.54 -7.27 -2.85
CA LYS A 35 -18.00 -7.04 -2.66
C LYS A 35 -18.35 -6.33 -1.35
N GLY A 36 -17.35 -5.94 -0.55
CA GLY A 36 -17.55 -5.34 0.77
C GLY A 36 -17.50 -6.33 1.94
N ASP A 37 -17.03 -7.57 1.71
CA ASP A 37 -16.88 -8.57 2.77
C ASP A 37 -15.76 -8.18 3.74
N ARG A 38 -16.15 -7.84 4.98
CA ARG A 38 -15.22 -7.43 6.05
C ARG A 38 -14.12 -8.46 6.34
N LYS A 39 -14.36 -9.75 6.09
CA LYS A 39 -13.34 -10.80 6.28
C LYS A 39 -12.26 -10.76 5.22
N LYS A 40 -12.54 -10.19 4.04
CA LYS A 40 -11.65 -10.11 2.87
C LYS A 40 -11.02 -8.73 2.68
N THR A 41 -11.38 -7.74 3.48
CA THR A 41 -10.88 -6.36 3.41
C THR A 41 -9.35 -6.29 3.40
N MET A 42 -8.68 -6.97 4.34
CA MET A 42 -7.21 -6.98 4.43
C MET A 42 -6.57 -7.64 3.21
N GLN A 43 -7.12 -8.78 2.77
CA GLN A 43 -6.62 -9.48 1.58
C GLN A 43 -6.73 -8.59 0.33
N PHE A 44 -7.88 -7.93 0.17
CA PHE A 44 -8.10 -7.05 -0.97
C PHE A 44 -7.09 -5.90 -1.02
N ILE A 45 -6.83 -5.22 0.11
CA ILE A 45 -5.85 -4.13 0.17
C ILE A 45 -4.43 -4.65 -0.07
N ALA A 46 -4.06 -5.82 0.48
CA ALA A 46 -2.77 -6.43 0.24
C ALA A 46 -2.54 -6.72 -1.26
N ASP A 47 -3.53 -7.31 -1.93
CA ASP A 47 -3.47 -7.57 -3.37
C ASP A 47 -3.30 -6.28 -4.19
N VAL A 48 -4.03 -5.22 -3.81
CA VAL A 48 -3.92 -3.91 -4.46
C VAL A 48 -2.54 -3.29 -4.27
N ILE A 49 -2.02 -3.26 -3.04
CA ILE A 49 -0.70 -2.68 -2.73
C ILE A 49 0.40 -3.43 -3.48
N LEU A 50 0.35 -4.76 -3.50
CA LEU A 50 1.32 -5.58 -4.22
C LEU A 50 1.32 -5.27 -5.72
N TYR A 51 0.12 -5.18 -6.33
CA TYR A 51 -0.01 -4.83 -7.74
C TYR A 51 0.54 -3.43 -8.06
N LEU A 52 0.17 -2.44 -7.26
CA LEU A 52 0.63 -1.05 -7.43
C LEU A 52 2.15 -0.96 -7.22
N GLY A 53 2.69 -1.72 -6.27
CA GLY A 53 4.12 -1.79 -5.98
C GLY A 53 4.95 -2.34 -7.15
N CYS A 54 4.40 -3.31 -7.90
CA CYS A 54 5.05 -3.82 -9.11
C CYS A 54 4.86 -2.92 -10.35
N ASN A 55 3.94 -1.96 -10.30
CA ASN A 55 3.55 -1.14 -11.45
C ASN A 55 3.65 0.37 -11.15
N GLN A 56 4.61 0.77 -10.31
CA GLN A 56 4.71 2.15 -9.79
C GLN A 56 4.88 3.20 -10.88
N GLU A 57 5.60 2.89 -11.96
CA GLU A 57 5.79 3.81 -13.10
C GLU A 57 4.48 4.08 -13.87
N ILE A 58 3.52 3.16 -13.79
CA ILE A 58 2.22 3.29 -14.46
C ILE A 58 1.21 3.96 -13.51
N TYR A 59 1.17 3.50 -12.25
CA TYR A 59 0.31 4.02 -11.19
C TYR A 59 1.07 5.03 -10.31
N ASP A 60 1.69 6.00 -10.97
CA ASP A 60 2.55 7.04 -10.40
C ASP A 60 1.80 8.12 -9.58
N THR A 61 0.50 8.29 -9.78
CA THR A 61 -0.32 9.30 -9.11
C THR A 61 -1.36 8.68 -8.17
N ASN A 62 -1.74 9.42 -7.12
CA ASN A 62 -2.82 9.01 -6.21
C ASN A 62 -4.12 8.70 -6.96
N LYS A 63 -4.49 9.53 -7.93
CA LYS A 63 -5.66 9.30 -8.78
C LYS A 63 -5.62 7.95 -9.49
N LYS A 64 -4.49 7.58 -10.10
CA LYS A 64 -4.34 6.28 -10.78
C LYS A 64 -4.40 5.11 -9.79
N LYS A 65 -3.71 5.21 -8.64
CA LYS A 65 -3.75 4.19 -7.57
C LYS A 65 -5.17 3.95 -7.05
N ILE A 66 -5.88 5.04 -6.72
CA ILE A 66 -7.25 4.99 -6.20
C ILE A 66 -8.21 4.46 -7.28
N SER A 67 -8.05 4.91 -8.53
CA SER A 67 -8.87 4.41 -9.66
C SER A 67 -8.70 2.91 -9.85
N PHE A 68 -7.47 2.40 -9.72
CA PHE A 68 -7.20 0.96 -9.78
C PHE A 68 -7.95 0.23 -8.68
N ALA A 69 -7.81 0.64 -7.41
CA ALA A 69 -8.51 0.01 -6.29
C ALA A 69 -10.05 0.01 -6.50
N LEU A 70 -10.63 1.15 -6.84
CA LEU A 70 -12.06 1.30 -7.13
C LEU A 70 -12.54 0.44 -8.31
N SER A 71 -11.67 0.15 -9.28
CA SER A 71 -12.03 -0.70 -10.43
C SER A 71 -12.35 -2.15 -10.02
N TYR A 72 -11.79 -2.61 -8.89
CA TYR A 72 -12.02 -3.96 -8.34
C TYR A 72 -13.09 -4.00 -7.25
N MET A 73 -13.62 -2.86 -6.80
CA MET A 73 -14.80 -2.80 -5.93
C MET A 73 -16.06 -3.06 -6.77
N LYS A 74 -16.50 -4.31 -6.82
CA LYS A 74 -17.58 -4.79 -7.70
C LYS A 74 -18.61 -5.58 -6.91
N GLY A 75 -19.87 -5.15 -6.99
CA GLY A 75 -21.02 -5.73 -6.29
C GLY A 75 -21.07 -5.42 -4.79
N GLY A 76 -22.20 -5.78 -4.17
CA GLY A 76 -22.46 -5.57 -2.74
C GLY A 76 -22.29 -4.12 -2.30
N SER A 77 -22.04 -3.92 -1.00
CA SER A 77 -21.85 -2.58 -0.41
C SER A 77 -20.61 -1.85 -0.94
N ALA A 78 -19.63 -2.58 -1.49
CA ALA A 78 -18.45 -1.99 -2.11
C ALA A 78 -18.78 -1.23 -3.41
N ALA A 79 -19.74 -1.73 -4.22
CA ALA A 79 -20.17 -1.01 -5.42
C ALA A 79 -20.89 0.30 -5.08
N ASP A 80 -21.78 0.27 -4.08
CA ASP A 80 -22.50 1.46 -3.63
C ASP A 80 -21.54 2.50 -3.06
N TRP A 81 -20.60 2.06 -2.22
CA TRP A 81 -19.57 2.94 -1.66
C TRP A 81 -18.70 3.57 -2.75
N LYS A 82 -18.26 2.78 -3.73
CA LYS A 82 -17.52 3.28 -4.89
C LYS A 82 -18.30 4.37 -5.62
N LEU A 83 -19.59 4.18 -5.88
CA LEU A 83 -20.41 5.17 -6.60
C LEU A 83 -20.44 6.51 -5.85
N ILE A 84 -20.68 6.47 -4.54
CA ILE A 84 -20.71 7.66 -3.68
C ILE A 84 -19.36 8.39 -3.70
N HIS A 85 -18.25 7.66 -3.59
CA HIS A 85 -16.92 8.27 -3.49
C HIS A 85 -16.44 8.82 -4.85
N VAL A 86 -16.68 8.11 -5.96
CA VAL A 86 -16.37 8.61 -7.30
C VAL A 86 -17.13 9.91 -7.60
N GLN A 87 -18.39 10.02 -7.18
CA GLN A 87 -19.15 11.28 -7.31
C GLN A 87 -18.55 12.41 -6.48
N ARG A 88 -18.03 12.11 -5.28
CA ARG A 88 -17.35 13.10 -4.43
C ARG A 88 -16.02 13.59 -5.02
N TYR A 89 -15.27 12.72 -5.68
CA TYR A 89 -13.96 13.04 -6.25
C TYR A 89 -14.02 13.89 -7.53
N THR A 90 -15.22 14.26 -7.98
CA THR A 90 -15.42 15.21 -9.09
C THR A 90 -14.76 16.56 -8.81
N ASN A 91 -14.29 17.24 -9.87
CA ASN A 91 -13.54 18.50 -9.84
C ASN A 91 -12.18 18.39 -9.11
N ASP A 92 -11.41 17.33 -9.39
CA ASP A 92 -10.06 17.08 -8.88
C ASP A 92 -9.92 17.02 -7.34
N ARG A 93 -11.02 16.73 -6.63
CA ARG A 93 -11.04 16.51 -5.18
C ARG A 93 -10.67 15.08 -4.78
N TRP A 94 -9.71 14.49 -5.49
CA TRP A 94 -9.20 13.16 -5.15
C TRP A 94 -8.40 13.25 -3.86
N PRO A 95 -8.63 12.34 -2.88
CA PRO A 95 -7.75 12.25 -1.74
C PRO A 95 -6.37 11.75 -2.19
N ASP A 96 -5.40 11.89 -1.30
CA ASP A 96 -4.19 11.10 -1.42
C ASP A 96 -4.48 9.61 -1.11
N TRP A 97 -3.49 8.76 -1.35
CA TRP A 97 -3.62 7.33 -1.13
C TRP A 97 -3.97 6.99 0.32
N ASP A 98 -3.35 7.69 1.28
CA ASP A 98 -3.53 7.42 2.72
C ASP A 98 -4.93 7.83 3.18
N GLY A 99 -5.44 8.97 2.72
CA GLY A 99 -6.81 9.42 2.96
C GLY A 99 -7.84 8.42 2.42
N PHE A 100 -7.61 7.89 1.22
CA PHE A 100 -8.46 6.84 0.64
C PHE A 100 -8.45 5.56 1.50
N ILE A 101 -7.28 5.07 1.89
CA ILE A 101 -7.16 3.86 2.73
C ILE A 101 -7.83 4.04 4.08
N LYS A 102 -7.73 5.24 4.68
CA LYS A 102 -8.41 5.57 5.93
C LYS A 102 -9.93 5.51 5.80
N GLU A 103 -10.51 6.12 4.78
CA GLU A 103 -11.97 6.05 4.52
C GLU A 103 -12.43 4.62 4.21
N PHE A 104 -11.64 3.90 3.41
CA PHE A 104 -11.89 2.50 3.06
C PHE A 104 -11.92 1.61 4.30
N ASN A 105 -10.87 1.68 5.15
CA ASN A 105 -10.78 0.88 6.36
C ASN A 105 -11.87 1.24 7.37
N LYS A 106 -12.22 2.53 7.51
CA LYS A 106 -13.36 2.96 8.36
C LYS A 106 -14.67 2.28 7.95
N THR A 107 -14.85 2.02 6.66
CA THR A 107 -16.10 1.46 6.13
C THR A 107 -16.11 -0.08 6.17
N PHE A 108 -15.01 -0.70 5.75
CA PHE A 108 -14.95 -2.13 5.45
C PHE A 108 -14.16 -2.97 6.46
N SER A 109 -13.47 -2.36 7.42
CA SER A 109 -12.86 -3.15 8.50
C SER A 109 -13.95 -3.67 9.43
N SER A 110 -13.78 -4.91 9.89
CA SER A 110 -14.61 -5.42 10.98
C SER A 110 -14.14 -4.76 12.28
N ILE A 111 -15.01 -3.94 12.88
CA ILE A 111 -14.83 -3.40 14.23
C ILE A 111 -14.51 -4.54 15.20
N ASP A 112 -15.16 -5.70 15.04
CA ASP A 112 -14.92 -6.87 15.90
C ASP A 112 -13.49 -7.41 15.74
N LYS A 113 -12.97 -7.55 14.51
CA LYS A 113 -11.58 -8.00 14.30
C LYS A 113 -10.55 -6.97 14.75
N GLN A 114 -10.83 -5.69 14.56
CA GLN A 114 -9.97 -4.61 15.02
C GLN A 114 -9.97 -4.54 16.55
N GLY A 115 -11.15 -4.64 17.17
CA GLY A 115 -11.33 -4.73 18.62
C GLY A 115 -10.65 -5.97 19.20
N ASP A 116 -10.81 -7.13 18.56
CA ASP A 116 -10.12 -8.36 18.95
C ASP A 116 -8.59 -8.20 18.84
N ALA A 117 -8.10 -7.56 17.78
CA ALA A 117 -6.68 -7.28 17.63
C ALA A 117 -6.19 -6.30 18.70
N GLN A 118 -6.96 -5.26 19.04
CA GLN A 118 -6.64 -4.33 20.13
C GLN A 118 -6.62 -5.03 21.49
N ILE A 119 -7.60 -5.89 21.78
CA ILE A 119 -7.67 -6.67 23.01
C ILE A 119 -6.47 -7.62 23.09
N LYS A 120 -6.16 -8.34 22.00
CA LYS A 120 -5.00 -9.23 21.94
C LYS A 120 -3.69 -8.48 22.08
N LEU A 121 -3.54 -7.32 21.43
CA LEU A 121 -2.35 -6.48 21.49
C LEU A 121 -2.08 -6.01 22.93
N ARG A 122 -3.10 -5.49 23.62
CA ARG A 122 -2.98 -5.04 25.03
C ARG A 122 -2.61 -6.18 25.98
N ASN A 123 -3.10 -7.38 25.71
CA ASN A 123 -2.87 -8.56 26.53
C ASN A 123 -1.66 -9.40 26.06
N LEU A 124 -0.95 -8.99 25.00
CA LEU A 124 0.16 -9.75 24.45
C LEU A 124 1.31 -9.79 25.46
N ARG A 125 1.83 -10.98 25.74
CA ARG A 125 2.98 -11.19 26.64
C ARG A 125 4.01 -12.08 25.96
N GLN A 126 5.28 -11.76 26.14
CA GLN A 126 6.39 -12.59 25.66
C GLN A 126 6.46 -13.88 26.49
N THR A 127 5.91 -14.96 25.94
CA THR A 127 5.96 -16.31 26.54
C THR A 127 7.07 -17.20 25.97
N GLY A 128 7.68 -16.78 24.85
CA GLY A 128 8.76 -17.50 24.18
C GLY A 128 9.91 -16.57 23.75
N THR A 129 10.43 -16.78 22.55
CA THR A 129 11.51 -15.94 22.00
C THR A 129 11.03 -14.51 21.78
N VAL A 130 11.96 -13.55 21.88
CA VAL A 130 11.69 -12.15 21.55
C VAL A 130 11.22 -12.03 20.09
N ASN A 131 11.79 -12.81 19.17
CA ASN A 131 11.41 -12.76 17.75
C ASN A 131 9.95 -13.15 17.50
N ASN A 132 9.44 -14.18 18.19
CA ASN A 132 8.04 -14.58 18.08
C ASN A 132 7.12 -13.48 18.63
N TYR A 133 7.49 -12.91 19.78
CA TYR A 133 6.77 -11.80 20.38
C TYR A 133 6.72 -10.57 19.46
N VAL A 134 7.87 -10.16 18.90
CA VAL A 134 7.95 -9.04 17.95
C VAL A 134 7.09 -9.28 16.72
N SER A 135 7.13 -10.50 16.16
CA SER A 135 6.33 -10.84 14.97
C SER A 135 4.83 -10.78 15.25
N GLU A 136 4.39 -11.34 16.38
CA GLU A 136 2.98 -11.32 16.79
C GLU A 136 2.52 -9.91 17.15
N PHE A 137 3.38 -9.13 17.82
CA PHE A 137 3.12 -7.73 18.13
C PHE A 137 2.92 -6.91 16.85
N GLN A 138 3.85 -6.98 15.89
CA GLN A 138 3.74 -6.27 14.61
C GLN A 138 2.46 -6.63 13.85
N LEU A 139 2.10 -7.92 13.83
CA LEU A 139 0.87 -8.38 13.20
C LEU A 139 -0.36 -7.77 13.88
N LEU A 140 -0.45 -7.85 15.22
CA LEU A 140 -1.58 -7.33 15.97
C LEU A 140 -1.65 -5.80 15.90
N SER A 141 -0.53 -5.08 15.95
CA SER A 141 -0.46 -3.63 15.74
C SER A 141 -1.05 -3.25 14.39
N ALA A 142 -0.62 -3.90 13.30
CA ALA A 142 -1.15 -3.66 11.96
C ALA A 142 -2.66 -3.92 11.85
N HIS A 143 -3.20 -4.90 12.59
CA HIS A 143 -4.62 -5.24 12.58
C HIS A 143 -5.47 -4.41 13.57
N SER A 144 -4.85 -3.77 14.55
CA SER A 144 -5.53 -2.99 15.60
C SER A 144 -5.96 -1.60 15.11
N GLY A 145 -5.37 -1.11 14.03
CA GLY A 145 -5.59 0.24 13.49
C GLY A 145 -5.24 1.38 14.47
N ILE A 146 -4.46 1.09 15.52
CA ILE A 146 -3.84 2.10 16.39
C ILE A 146 -2.68 2.72 15.61
N THR A 147 -2.68 4.05 15.50
CA THR A 147 -1.67 4.82 14.76
C THR A 147 -0.74 5.62 15.66
N GLU A 148 -1.02 5.63 16.95
CA GLU A 148 -0.32 6.38 17.98
C GLU A 148 0.88 5.57 18.47
N ASP A 149 2.08 5.92 17.99
CA ASP A 149 3.33 5.25 18.36
C ASP A 149 3.54 5.15 19.87
N SER A 150 3.13 6.17 20.64
CA SER A 150 3.23 6.16 22.10
C SER A 150 2.44 5.01 22.74
N ALA A 151 1.23 4.73 22.24
CA ALA A 151 0.40 3.63 22.74
C ALA A 151 0.98 2.27 22.35
N LEU A 152 1.54 2.16 21.13
CA LEU A 152 2.20 0.94 20.68
C LEU A 152 3.48 0.65 21.48
N ILE A 153 4.31 1.67 21.73
CA ILE A 153 5.53 1.52 22.54
C ILE A 153 5.18 1.07 23.96
N GLU A 154 4.14 1.65 24.58
CA GLU A 154 3.67 1.24 25.90
C GLU A 154 3.26 -0.24 25.92
N TYR A 155 2.39 -0.66 25.01
CA TYR A 155 1.96 -2.07 24.93
C TYR A 155 3.12 -3.03 24.64
N PHE A 156 4.09 -2.60 23.84
CA PHE A 156 5.28 -3.40 23.55
C PHE A 156 6.14 -3.61 24.81
N ILE A 157 6.41 -2.54 25.56
CA ILE A 157 7.24 -2.61 26.77
C ILE A 157 6.53 -3.40 27.87
N GLU A 158 5.23 -3.18 28.07
CA GLU A 158 4.43 -3.94 29.05
C GLU A 158 4.38 -5.45 28.76
N GLY A 159 4.47 -5.82 27.48
CA GLY A 159 4.43 -7.21 27.05
C GLY A 159 5.76 -7.95 27.10
N LEU A 160 6.89 -7.24 27.18
CA LEU A 160 8.22 -7.84 27.24
C LEU A 160 8.49 -8.53 28.58
N ASN A 161 9.16 -9.68 28.52
CA ASN A 161 9.55 -10.39 29.73
C ASN A 161 10.80 -9.72 30.35
N PRO A 162 10.80 -9.35 31.65
CA PRO A 162 11.94 -8.70 32.30
C PRO A 162 13.22 -9.56 32.41
N ARG A 163 13.21 -10.81 31.94
CA ARG A 163 14.37 -11.70 31.96
C ARG A 163 14.86 -12.02 30.54
N PRO A 164 15.93 -11.37 30.04
CA PRO A 164 16.69 -11.95 28.94
C PRO A 164 17.24 -13.31 29.41
N ASP A 165 16.92 -14.36 28.66
CA ASP A 165 17.26 -15.75 28.95
C ASP A 165 18.77 -15.91 29.20
N LYS A 166 19.14 -16.37 30.41
CA LYS A 166 20.54 -16.62 30.82
C LYS A 166 21.07 -17.94 30.24
N ARG A 167 20.95 -18.13 28.93
CA ARG A 167 21.47 -19.33 28.24
C ARG A 167 22.23 -18.98 26.98
N LEU A 168 23.33 -18.25 27.15
CA LEU A 168 24.50 -18.32 26.29
C LEU A 168 25.72 -18.27 27.20
N VAL A 169 26.19 -19.46 27.60
CA VAL A 169 27.58 -19.74 27.99
C VAL A 169 28.08 -20.73 26.96
#